data_AF-R9GQE4-F1
#
_entry.id   AF-R9GQE4-F1
#
_cell.length_a   1.000
_cell.length_b   1.000
_cell.length_c   1.000
_cell.angle_alpha   90.00
_cell.angle_beta   90.00
_cell.angle_gamma   90.00
#
_symmetry.space_group_name_H-M   'P 1'
#
loop_
_entity.id
_entity.type
_entity.pdbx_description
1 polymer ?
#
loop_
_entity_poly.entity_id
_entity_poly.type
_entity_poly.pdbx_seq_one_letter_code
_entity_poly.pdbx_strand_id
1 'polypeptide(L)'
;MPNANVISQAKHVCGPVGYAEYELPGSEALGAKIASEFNLGYNAVIMENHGTVVGGSDLVDTFNRFETFEFSARIILYGNAIGTVDYLSDDEIDAFESQIPVQLPEMKKTIHSSEEREKRTEICNIVHRACTQGLMISSYGTISARYDGDNFLITPTNVPRWDLKPEDVVQIKNGEREAGKTPSRSTYLHQAIYKQHPEINSIILTQSPYLMAFAVTGASFNVRTIPESWIFLQDVHTLDFGVQFNGRTEIADIISKSNPAVMIKNDCVIITGNQLLQTFDYLEVAEFSAKSLVMCATLGAMVPINNDQVEELRKKFIG
;
A
#
# COMPACT_ATOMS: atom_id res chain seq x y z
N MET A 1 -4.15 11.21 19.47
CA MET A 1 -2.85 10.70 19.01
C MET A 1 -3.10 9.69 17.91
N PRO A 2 -2.27 9.60 16.86
CA PRO A 2 -2.43 8.60 15.81
C PRO A 2 -2.31 7.21 16.43
N ASN A 3 -3.30 6.35 16.20
CA ASN A 3 -3.27 4.98 16.67
C ASN A 3 -2.69 4.09 15.55
N ALA A 4 -1.56 3.47 15.83
CA ALA A 4 -0.85 2.61 14.87
C ALA A 4 -1.63 1.34 14.47
N ASN A 5 -2.65 0.95 15.25
CA ASN A 5 -3.55 -0.14 14.91
C ASN A 5 -4.49 0.18 13.72
N VAL A 6 -4.39 1.37 13.12
CA VAL A 6 -5.15 1.71 11.90
C VAL A 6 -4.83 0.77 10.73
N ILE A 7 -3.61 0.22 10.68
CA ILE A 7 -3.18 -0.83 9.74
C ILE A 7 -2.16 -1.74 10.44
N SER A 8 -2.14 -3.03 10.08
CA SER A 8 -1.27 -4.03 10.73
C SER A 8 0.22 -3.66 10.71
N GLN A 9 0.73 -3.23 9.55
CA GLN A 9 2.16 -2.91 9.38
C GLN A 9 2.59 -1.68 10.20
N ALA A 10 1.70 -0.71 10.44
CA ALA A 10 2.01 0.45 11.26
C ALA A 10 2.14 0.07 12.74
N LYS A 11 1.28 -0.83 13.24
CA LYS A 11 1.43 -1.39 14.59
C LYS A 11 2.79 -2.08 14.75
N HIS A 12 3.20 -2.89 13.77
CA HIS A 12 4.51 -3.55 13.82
C HIS A 12 5.69 -2.57 13.83
N VAL A 13 5.64 -1.53 13.00
CA VAL A 13 6.76 -0.59 12.83
C VAL A 13 6.81 0.44 13.97
N CYS A 14 5.69 1.07 14.30
CA CYS A 14 5.64 2.19 15.24
C CYS A 14 5.34 1.74 16.68
N GLY A 15 4.57 0.66 16.86
CA GLY A 15 4.04 0.28 18.17
C GLY A 15 3.09 1.33 18.75
N PRO A 16 2.84 1.29 20.07
CA PRO A 16 2.11 2.35 20.74
C PRO A 16 2.90 3.67 20.73
N VAL A 17 2.16 4.77 20.73
CA VAL A 17 2.72 6.12 20.57
C VAL A 17 2.72 6.83 21.92
N GLY A 18 3.88 7.35 22.32
CA GLY A 18 4.06 8.15 23.53
C GLY A 18 3.71 9.62 23.34
N TYR A 19 3.55 10.34 24.46
CA TYR A 19 3.24 11.77 24.46
C TYR A 19 4.08 12.50 25.51
N ALA A 20 4.98 13.36 25.04
CA ALA A 20 5.76 14.24 25.89
C ALA A 20 5.06 15.60 26.03
N GLU A 21 4.75 15.98 27.26
CA GLU A 21 4.26 17.32 27.62
C GLU A 21 5.25 18.41 27.22
N TYR A 22 4.73 19.62 27.04
CA TYR A 22 5.53 20.76 26.62
C TYR A 22 6.64 21.09 27.63
N GLU A 23 7.84 21.30 27.09
CA GLU A 23 8.98 21.90 27.77
C GLU A 23 9.73 22.81 26.79
N LEU A 24 10.64 23.64 27.29
CA LEU A 24 11.38 24.58 26.45
C LEU A 24 12.26 23.84 25.41
N PRO A 25 12.19 24.18 24.10
CA PRO A 25 13.05 23.58 23.09
C PRO A 25 14.54 23.71 23.43
N GLY A 26 15.30 22.62 23.31
CA GLY A 26 16.72 22.58 23.62
C GLY A 26 17.07 22.48 25.12
N SER A 27 16.07 22.38 26.00
CA SER A 27 16.30 22.18 27.43
C SER A 27 16.53 20.72 27.81
N GLU A 28 17.25 20.50 28.92
CA GLU A 28 17.38 19.17 29.54
C GLU A 28 16.04 18.61 30.00
N ALA A 29 15.10 19.47 30.42
CA ALA A 29 13.77 19.09 30.86
C ALA A 29 12.97 18.41 29.72
N LEU A 30 13.01 18.99 28.52
CA LEU A 30 12.40 18.37 27.34
C LEU A 30 13.04 17.02 27.01
N GLY A 31 14.37 16.95 27.06
CA GLY A 31 15.11 15.69 26.86
C GLY A 31 14.70 14.61 27.87
N ALA A 32 14.51 14.97 29.14
CA ALA A 32 14.09 14.05 30.19
C ALA A 32 12.65 13.53 29.98
N LYS A 33 11.72 14.40 29.54
CA LYS A 33 10.34 14.02 29.22
C LYS A 33 10.27 13.07 28.01
N ILE A 34 11.06 13.33 26.98
CA ILE A 34 11.15 12.42 25.83
C ILE A 34 11.74 11.08 26.29
N ALA A 35 12.84 11.10 27.03
CA ALA A 35 13.49 9.89 27.52
C ALA A 35 12.57 9.05 28.43
N SER A 36 11.71 9.66 29.24
CA SER A 36 10.74 8.91 30.04
C SER A 36 9.75 8.14 29.18
N GLU A 37 9.28 8.70 28.07
CA GLU A 37 8.39 8.00 27.14
C GLU A 37 9.10 6.80 26.48
N PHE A 38 10.36 6.96 26.06
CA PHE A 38 11.16 5.83 25.54
C PHE A 38 11.38 4.74 26.60
N ASN A 39 11.58 5.10 27.87
CA ASN A 39 11.72 4.13 28.96
C ASN A 39 10.43 3.33 29.24
N LEU A 40 9.27 3.84 28.83
CA LEU A 40 8.00 3.09 28.86
C LEU A 40 7.86 2.11 27.68
N GLY A 41 8.82 2.10 26.75
CA GLY A 41 8.85 1.21 25.59
C GLY A 41 8.25 1.82 24.31
N TYR A 42 7.96 3.13 24.29
CA TYR A 42 7.50 3.80 23.07
C TYR A 42 8.67 4.07 22.13
N ASN A 43 8.44 3.83 20.83
CA ASN A 43 9.44 4.11 19.78
C ASN A 43 9.09 5.36 18.95
N ALA A 44 7.88 5.88 19.11
CA ALA A 44 7.41 7.12 18.50
C ALA A 44 6.72 7.96 19.57
N VAL A 45 7.14 9.22 19.71
CA VAL A 45 6.69 10.14 20.76
C VAL A 45 6.27 11.46 20.12
N ILE A 46 5.01 11.85 20.33
CA ILE A 46 4.57 13.21 20.01
C ILE A 46 5.03 14.14 21.12
N MET A 47 5.65 15.25 20.74
CA MET A 47 5.94 16.35 21.64
C MET A 47 4.88 17.43 21.50
N GLU A 48 4.25 17.80 22.62
CA GLU A 48 3.27 18.87 22.68
C GLU A 48 3.84 20.16 22.04
N ASN A 49 3.14 20.65 21.00
CA ASN A 49 3.48 21.88 20.26
C ASN A 49 4.86 21.93 19.58
N HIS A 50 5.55 20.80 19.39
CA HIS A 50 6.86 20.77 18.73
C HIS A 50 6.91 19.89 17.48
N GLY A 51 6.34 18.69 17.54
CA GLY A 51 6.47 17.69 16.49
C GLY A 51 6.58 16.29 17.06
N THR A 52 7.49 15.47 16.51
CA THR A 52 7.68 14.08 16.92
C THR A 52 9.14 13.73 17.09
N VAL A 53 9.41 12.77 17.96
CA VAL A 53 10.70 12.07 18.07
C VAL A 53 10.44 10.59 17.82
N VAL A 54 11.25 9.97 16.98
CA VAL A 54 11.22 8.52 16.77
C VAL A 54 12.60 7.94 17.04
N GLY A 55 12.63 6.76 17.66
CA GLY A 55 13.85 6.01 17.91
C GLY A 55 13.83 4.70 17.13
N GLY A 56 14.99 4.21 16.72
CA GLY A 56 15.17 2.93 16.05
C GLY A 56 16.55 2.34 16.27
N SER A 57 16.74 1.08 15.87
CA SER A 57 18.02 0.37 16.03
C SER A 57 19.14 0.93 15.17
N ASP A 58 18.78 1.54 14.05
CA ASP A 58 19.67 2.21 13.12
C ASP A 58 18.90 3.29 12.35
N LEU A 59 19.58 3.99 11.43
CA LEU A 59 18.98 5.09 10.68
C LEU A 59 17.85 4.63 9.74
N VAL A 60 17.96 3.43 9.16
CA VAL A 60 16.95 2.89 8.23
C VAL A 60 15.69 2.53 9.02
N ASP A 61 15.82 1.83 10.14
CA ASP A 61 14.70 1.54 11.04
C ASP A 61 14.04 2.83 11.56
N THR A 62 14.85 3.80 11.99
CA THR A 62 14.36 5.10 12.48
C THR A 62 13.56 5.85 11.41
N PHE A 63 14.07 5.90 10.17
CA PHE A 63 13.40 6.62 9.08
C PHE A 63 12.13 5.89 8.60
N ASN A 64 12.18 4.55 8.52
CA ASN A 64 10.99 3.75 8.23
C ASN A 64 9.87 4.01 9.25
N ARG A 65 10.25 4.09 10.54
CA ARG A 65 9.31 4.42 11.62
C ARG A 65 8.78 5.84 11.52
N PHE A 66 9.63 6.81 11.16
CA PHE A 66 9.23 8.19 10.94
C PHE A 66 8.18 8.32 9.83
N GLU A 67 8.46 7.77 8.64
CA GLU A 67 7.53 7.80 7.50
C GLU A 67 6.24 7.04 7.80
N THR A 68 6.32 5.86 8.43
CA THR A 68 5.12 5.09 8.81
C THR A 68 4.25 5.85 9.83
N PHE A 69 4.88 6.57 10.76
CA PHE A 69 4.19 7.37 11.76
C PHE A 69 3.45 8.55 11.14
N GLU A 70 4.14 9.29 10.25
CA GLU A 70 3.55 10.39 9.47
C GLU A 70 2.36 9.91 8.62
N PHE A 71 2.55 8.78 7.95
CA PHE A 71 1.54 8.15 7.14
C PHE A 71 0.30 7.76 7.95
N SER A 72 0.49 7.13 9.11
CA SER A 72 -0.60 6.77 10.01
C SER A 72 -1.41 8.00 10.44
N ALA A 73 -0.74 9.11 10.73
CA ALA A 73 -1.42 10.37 11.05
C ALA A 73 -2.22 10.90 9.86
N ARG A 74 -1.66 10.87 8.64
CA ARG A 74 -2.35 11.32 7.43
C ARG A 74 -3.60 10.52 7.12
N ILE A 75 -3.54 9.19 7.12
CA ILE A 75 -4.71 8.37 6.79
C ILE A 75 -5.81 8.52 7.83
N ILE A 76 -5.46 8.73 9.11
CA ILE A 76 -6.44 9.02 10.16
C ILE A 76 -7.08 10.40 9.93
N LEU A 77 -6.29 11.43 9.60
CA LEU A 77 -6.83 12.76 9.32
C LEU A 77 -7.74 12.78 8.08
N TYR A 78 -7.30 12.14 6.99
CA TYR A 78 -8.07 12.05 5.75
C TYR A 78 -9.32 11.18 5.94
N GLY A 79 -9.22 10.07 6.67
CA GLY A 79 -10.36 9.23 7.01
C GLY A 79 -11.42 9.99 7.81
N ASN A 80 -11.01 10.76 8.82
CA ASN A 80 -11.93 11.60 9.60
C ASN A 80 -12.64 12.69 8.77
N ALA A 81 -12.11 13.05 7.60
CA ALA A 81 -12.79 13.99 6.71
C ALA A 81 -13.97 13.36 5.95
N ILE A 82 -14.00 12.02 5.80
CA ILE A 82 -15.01 11.30 5.01
C ILE A 82 -15.85 10.29 5.82
N GLY A 83 -15.46 9.99 7.06
CA GLY A 83 -16.15 9.01 7.89
C GLY A 83 -15.50 8.82 9.26
N THR A 84 -15.87 7.74 9.94
CA THR A 84 -15.23 7.31 11.19
C THR A 84 -14.13 6.31 10.86
N VAL A 85 -12.94 6.51 11.44
CA VAL A 85 -11.81 5.59 11.24
C VAL A 85 -11.98 4.35 12.10
N ASP A 86 -11.92 3.19 11.46
CA ASP A 86 -11.89 1.88 12.07
C ASP A 86 -10.44 1.49 12.42
N TYR A 87 -10.28 0.84 13.57
CA TYR A 87 -8.99 0.36 14.07
C TYR A 87 -9.05 -1.15 14.28
N LEU A 88 -7.96 -1.84 13.96
CA LEU A 88 -7.82 -3.25 14.20
C LEU A 88 -7.53 -3.51 15.69
N SER A 89 -8.11 -4.57 16.24
CA SER A 89 -7.68 -5.13 17.52
C SER A 89 -6.33 -5.84 17.39
N ASP A 90 -5.62 -6.01 18.50
CA ASP A 90 -4.37 -6.78 18.51
C ASP A 90 -4.64 -8.25 18.11
N ASP A 91 -5.76 -8.84 18.51
CA ASP A 91 -6.18 -10.18 18.11
C ASP A 91 -6.39 -10.32 16.59
N GLU A 92 -6.98 -9.31 15.93
CA GLU A 92 -7.15 -9.30 14.47
C GLU A 92 -5.80 -9.22 13.75
N ILE A 93 -4.87 -8.41 14.26
CA ILE A 93 -3.52 -8.28 13.69
C ILE A 93 -2.75 -9.60 13.87
N ASP A 94 -2.75 -10.18 15.06
CA ASP A 94 -2.04 -11.44 15.34
C ASP A 94 -2.60 -12.61 14.51
N ALA A 95 -3.92 -12.68 14.36
CA ALA A 95 -4.60 -13.67 13.53
C ALA A 95 -4.25 -13.50 12.04
N PHE A 96 -4.10 -12.26 11.57
CA PHE A 96 -3.68 -11.95 10.21
C PHE A 96 -2.21 -12.32 9.96
N GLU A 97 -1.31 -11.96 10.86
CA GLU A 97 0.12 -12.27 10.74
C GLU A 97 0.37 -13.78 10.73
N SER A 98 -0.40 -14.54 11.52
CA SER A 98 -0.35 -16.01 11.56
C SER A 98 -0.75 -16.69 10.23
N GLN A 99 -1.44 -15.98 9.34
CA GLN A 99 -1.85 -16.49 8.02
C GLN A 99 -0.83 -16.22 6.92
N ILE A 100 0.20 -15.39 7.18
CA ILE A 100 1.17 -15.02 6.15
C ILE A 100 1.87 -16.30 5.64
N PRO A 101 1.81 -16.57 4.31
CA PRO A 101 2.37 -17.80 3.77
C PRO A 101 3.88 -17.93 4.01
N VAL A 102 4.33 -19.17 4.20
CA VAL A 102 5.75 -19.50 4.23
C VAL A 102 6.38 -19.17 2.87
N GLN A 103 7.64 -18.77 2.89
CA GLN A 103 8.39 -18.47 1.68
C GLN A 103 8.41 -19.65 0.69
N LEU A 104 8.34 -19.32 -0.60
CA LEU A 104 8.56 -20.27 -1.67
C LEU A 104 9.96 -20.92 -1.58
N PRO A 105 10.12 -22.16 -2.07
CA PRO A 105 11.42 -22.81 -2.15
C PRO A 105 12.38 -22.02 -3.06
N GLU A 106 13.68 -22.14 -2.79
CA GLU A 106 14.71 -21.48 -3.60
C GLU A 106 15.02 -22.26 -4.87
N MET A 107 15.17 -21.54 -5.98
CA MET A 107 15.70 -22.07 -7.23
C MET A 107 17.15 -22.53 -7.05
N LYS A 108 17.49 -23.69 -7.64
CA LYS A 108 18.89 -24.18 -7.63
C LYS A 108 19.85 -23.32 -8.46
N LYS A 109 19.34 -22.67 -9.51
CA LYS A 109 20.12 -21.82 -10.40
C LYS A 109 19.24 -20.70 -10.94
N THR A 110 19.69 -19.47 -10.72
CA THR A 110 19.05 -18.26 -11.24
C THR A 110 19.67 -17.87 -12.57
N ILE A 111 18.84 -17.53 -13.57
CA ILE A 111 19.28 -16.99 -14.85
C ILE A 111 18.50 -15.70 -15.12
N HIS A 112 19.24 -14.63 -15.39
CA HIS A 112 18.71 -13.33 -15.74
C HIS A 112 18.88 -13.09 -17.24
N SER A 113 17.79 -13.19 -18.01
CA SER A 113 17.80 -12.82 -19.43
C SER A 113 17.88 -11.31 -19.59
N SER A 114 18.14 -10.82 -20.80
CA SER A 114 18.14 -9.37 -21.06
C SER A 114 16.77 -8.73 -20.81
N GLU A 115 15.69 -9.39 -21.25
CA GLU A 115 14.30 -8.95 -21.03
C GLU A 115 13.95 -8.89 -19.53
N GLU A 116 14.41 -9.87 -18.76
CA GLU A 116 14.19 -9.92 -17.33
C GLU A 116 14.94 -8.78 -16.60
N ARG A 117 16.19 -8.48 -17.00
CA ARG A 117 16.98 -7.37 -16.46
C ARG A 117 16.39 -5.99 -16.79
N GLU A 118 15.88 -5.84 -18.00
CA GLU A 118 15.15 -4.63 -18.40
C GLU A 118 13.92 -4.43 -17.50
N LYS A 119 13.15 -5.50 -17.26
CA LYS A 119 11.97 -5.44 -16.41
C LYS A 119 12.28 -5.11 -14.94
N ARG A 120 13.42 -5.57 -14.40
CA ARG A 120 13.90 -5.14 -13.07
C ARG A 120 14.10 -3.63 -13.02
N THR A 121 14.70 -3.06 -14.06
CA THR A 121 14.96 -1.63 -14.16
C THR A 121 13.65 -0.83 -14.27
N GLU A 122 12.69 -1.31 -15.06
CA GLU A 122 11.35 -0.71 -15.14
C GLU A 122 10.64 -0.70 -13.77
N ILE A 123 10.71 -1.81 -13.02
CA ILE A 123 10.13 -1.89 -11.66
C ILE A 123 10.77 -0.85 -10.75
N CYS A 124 12.11 -0.76 -10.70
CA CYS A 124 12.80 0.25 -9.89
C CYS A 124 12.40 1.68 -10.27
N ASN A 125 12.33 1.99 -11.57
CA ASN A 125 11.92 3.32 -12.03
C ASN A 125 10.50 3.69 -11.56
N ILE A 126 9.56 2.74 -11.63
CA ILE A 126 8.18 2.95 -11.19
C ILE A 126 8.08 3.04 -9.67
N VAL A 127 8.84 2.22 -8.92
CA VAL A 127 8.92 2.34 -7.47
C VAL A 127 9.45 3.72 -7.05
N HIS A 128 10.56 4.18 -7.65
CA HIS A 128 11.11 5.50 -7.34
C HIS A 128 10.15 6.65 -7.72
N ARG A 129 9.41 6.52 -8.84
CA ARG A 129 8.34 7.46 -9.20
C ARG A 129 7.23 7.46 -8.16
N ALA A 130 6.79 6.28 -7.71
CA ALA A 130 5.77 6.13 -6.67
C ALA A 130 6.20 6.84 -5.38
N CYS A 131 7.45 6.63 -4.94
CA CYS A 131 8.02 7.31 -3.79
C CYS A 131 8.04 8.83 -3.95
N THR A 132 8.53 9.31 -5.10
CA THR A 132 8.61 10.76 -5.41
C THR A 132 7.24 11.43 -5.33
N GLN A 133 6.17 10.71 -5.67
CA GLN A 133 4.79 11.19 -5.61
C GLN A 133 4.10 10.94 -4.26
N GLY A 134 4.78 10.29 -3.31
CA GLY A 134 4.22 9.93 -1.99
C GLY A 134 3.18 8.81 -2.04
N LEU A 135 3.18 8.00 -3.11
CA LEU A 135 2.28 6.85 -3.30
C LEU A 135 2.83 5.58 -2.66
N MET A 136 4.14 5.53 -2.39
CA MET A 136 4.82 4.49 -1.61
C MET A 136 5.83 5.17 -0.67
N ILE A 137 6.11 4.53 0.46
CA ILE A 137 7.05 5.02 1.50
C ILE A 137 7.79 3.82 2.10
N SER A 138 8.91 4.06 2.78
CA SER A 138 9.62 3.04 3.58
C SER A 138 9.74 1.72 2.82
N SER A 139 9.30 0.59 3.37
CA SER A 139 9.19 -0.70 2.65
C SER A 139 7.76 -1.01 2.16
N TYR A 140 6.83 -0.07 2.27
CA TYR A 140 5.40 -0.23 1.95
C TYR A 140 5.15 -0.32 0.43
N GLY A 141 4.02 -0.91 0.08
CA GLY A 141 3.67 -1.26 -1.29
C GLY A 141 4.40 -2.50 -1.82
N THR A 142 3.99 -3.00 -2.97
CA THR A 142 4.63 -4.10 -3.69
C THR A 142 4.34 -3.94 -5.17
N ILE A 143 5.37 -4.08 -5.99
CA ILE A 143 5.21 -4.07 -7.44
C ILE A 143 5.66 -5.43 -7.97
N SER A 144 4.91 -5.96 -8.92
CA SER A 144 5.34 -7.10 -9.71
C SER A 144 5.04 -6.92 -11.18
N ALA A 145 5.82 -7.57 -12.04
CA ALA A 145 5.56 -7.64 -13.46
C ALA A 145 5.96 -9.00 -14.02
N ARG A 146 5.12 -9.58 -14.89
CA ARG A 146 5.47 -10.76 -15.67
C ARG A 146 6.59 -10.43 -16.66
N TYR A 147 7.41 -11.43 -16.93
CA TYR A 147 8.41 -11.35 -17.99
C TYR A 147 8.41 -12.57 -18.92
N ASP A 148 7.81 -13.70 -18.51
CA ASP A 148 7.69 -14.91 -19.33
C ASP A 148 6.62 -15.87 -18.79
N GLY A 149 5.45 -15.94 -19.43
CA GLY A 149 4.35 -16.79 -19.00
C GLY A 149 3.91 -16.50 -17.56
N ASP A 150 3.94 -17.52 -16.69
CA ASP A 150 3.65 -17.38 -15.24
C ASP A 150 4.86 -16.95 -14.40
N ASN A 151 6.00 -16.66 -15.03
CA ASN A 151 7.18 -16.15 -14.36
C ASN A 151 7.13 -14.63 -14.28
N PHE A 152 7.43 -14.10 -13.10
CA PHE A 152 7.35 -12.68 -12.82
C PHE A 152 8.46 -12.23 -11.87
N LEU A 153 8.66 -10.93 -11.85
CA LEU A 153 9.52 -10.24 -10.90
C LEU A 153 8.66 -9.58 -9.85
N ILE A 154 9.13 -9.56 -8.62
CA ILE A 154 8.45 -8.89 -7.51
C ILE A 154 9.45 -8.18 -6.62
N THR A 155 9.05 -7.04 -6.07
CA THR A 155 9.86 -6.32 -5.10
C THR A 155 10.10 -7.15 -3.83
N PRO A 156 11.26 -7.01 -3.18
CA PRO A 156 11.59 -7.74 -1.96
C PRO A 156 10.84 -7.21 -0.72
N THR A 157 10.91 -7.98 0.35
CA THR A 157 10.54 -7.56 1.71
C THR A 157 11.66 -6.77 2.36
N ASN A 158 11.34 -5.82 3.24
CA ASN A 158 12.27 -5.07 4.11
C ASN A 158 13.37 -4.27 3.39
N VAL A 159 13.20 -3.95 2.11
CA VAL A 159 14.06 -3.00 1.40
C VAL A 159 13.32 -1.66 1.28
N PRO A 160 13.92 -0.53 1.71
CA PRO A 160 13.34 0.78 1.47
C PRO A 160 13.12 1.03 -0.02
N ARG A 161 11.92 1.47 -0.39
CA ARG A 161 11.49 1.72 -1.77
C ARG A 161 12.33 2.80 -2.44
N TRP A 162 12.81 3.77 -1.67
CA TRP A 162 13.73 4.83 -2.15
C TRP A 162 15.09 4.30 -2.59
N ASP A 163 15.54 3.18 -2.02
CA ASP A 163 16.86 2.59 -2.23
C ASP A 163 16.82 1.33 -3.09
N LEU A 164 15.65 0.99 -3.67
CA LEU A 164 15.44 -0.27 -4.36
C LEU A 164 16.25 -0.33 -5.66
N LYS A 165 17.16 -1.30 -5.76
CA LYS A 165 17.97 -1.51 -6.96
C LYS A 165 17.52 -2.75 -7.75
N PRO A 166 17.87 -2.84 -9.04
CA PRO A 166 17.52 -4.00 -9.87
C PRO A 166 17.98 -5.34 -9.27
N GLU A 167 19.11 -5.36 -8.58
CA GLU A 167 19.64 -6.53 -7.89
C GLU A 167 18.82 -6.95 -6.67
N ASP A 168 17.99 -6.08 -6.09
CA ASP A 168 17.15 -6.40 -4.93
C ASP A 168 15.83 -7.05 -5.36
N VAL A 169 15.38 -6.79 -6.59
CA VAL A 169 14.17 -7.40 -7.16
C VAL A 169 14.31 -8.93 -7.14
N VAL A 170 13.21 -9.64 -6.92
CA VAL A 170 13.20 -11.09 -6.74
C VAL A 170 12.51 -11.74 -7.92
N GLN A 171 13.20 -12.68 -8.58
CA GLN A 171 12.61 -13.52 -9.61
C GLN A 171 11.79 -14.64 -8.99
N ILE A 172 10.55 -14.80 -9.45
CA ILE A 172 9.70 -15.96 -9.18
C ILE A 172 9.53 -16.73 -10.49
N LYS A 173 9.96 -17.99 -10.50
CA LYS A 173 9.92 -18.85 -11.68
C LYS A 173 9.47 -20.25 -11.31
N ASN A 174 8.48 -20.79 -12.01
CA ASN A 174 7.92 -22.12 -11.74
C ASN A 174 7.52 -22.36 -10.27
N GLY A 175 7.09 -21.31 -9.56
CA GLY A 175 6.74 -21.39 -8.13
C GLY A 175 7.95 -21.44 -7.16
N GLU A 176 9.16 -21.19 -7.66
CA GLU A 176 10.38 -21.07 -6.85
C GLU A 176 10.85 -19.61 -6.83
N ARG A 177 11.45 -19.17 -5.72
CA ARG A 177 12.05 -17.84 -5.58
C ARG A 177 13.54 -17.84 -5.89
N GLU A 178 14.07 -16.69 -6.27
CA GLU A 178 15.50 -16.46 -6.45
C GLU A 178 16.29 -16.78 -5.17
N ALA A 179 17.35 -17.58 -5.33
CA ALA A 179 18.19 -18.04 -4.22
C ALA A 179 18.78 -16.86 -3.43
N GLY A 180 18.74 -16.97 -2.10
CA GLY A 180 19.27 -15.94 -1.20
C GLY A 180 18.45 -14.64 -1.11
N LYS A 181 17.30 -14.53 -1.80
CA LYS A 181 16.45 -13.32 -1.75
C LYS A 181 15.07 -13.61 -1.18
N THR A 182 14.55 -12.66 -0.42
CA THR A 182 13.20 -12.74 0.18
C THR A 182 12.22 -11.86 -0.60
N PRO A 183 11.24 -12.44 -1.33
CA PRO A 183 10.23 -11.67 -2.04
C PRO A 183 9.22 -11.07 -1.06
N SER A 184 8.34 -10.19 -1.57
CA SER A 184 7.22 -9.67 -0.79
C SER A 184 6.33 -10.78 -0.21
N ARG A 185 5.78 -10.56 0.99
CA ARG A 185 4.79 -11.45 1.61
C ARG A 185 3.53 -11.66 0.75
N SER A 186 3.23 -10.75 -0.17
CA SER A 186 2.09 -10.87 -1.10
C SER A 186 2.36 -11.74 -2.32
N THR A 187 3.52 -12.40 -2.43
CA THR A 187 3.88 -13.21 -3.62
C THR A 187 2.80 -14.21 -4.02
N TYR A 188 2.19 -14.90 -3.06
CA TYR A 188 1.11 -15.86 -3.32
C TYR A 188 -0.11 -15.20 -3.99
N LEU A 189 -0.53 -14.03 -3.48
CA LEU A 189 -1.64 -13.27 -4.04
C LEU A 189 -1.36 -12.86 -5.49
N HIS A 190 -0.14 -12.37 -5.77
CA HIS A 190 0.27 -12.00 -7.12
C HIS A 190 0.27 -13.23 -8.06
N GLN A 191 0.77 -14.39 -7.59
CA GLN A 191 0.68 -15.66 -8.33
C GLN A 191 -0.77 -16.07 -8.63
N ALA A 192 -1.67 -15.94 -7.66
CA ALA A 192 -3.08 -16.31 -7.83
C ALA A 192 -3.75 -15.43 -8.89
N ILE A 193 -3.58 -14.10 -8.80
CA ILE A 193 -4.10 -13.15 -9.79
C ILE A 193 -3.55 -13.47 -11.19
N TYR A 194 -2.23 -13.66 -11.30
CA TYR A 194 -1.62 -14.03 -12.58
C TYR A 194 -2.18 -15.35 -13.13
N LYS A 195 -2.23 -16.41 -12.32
CA LYS A 195 -2.73 -17.70 -12.80
C LYS A 195 -4.18 -17.62 -13.32
N GLN A 196 -5.01 -16.80 -12.71
CA GLN A 196 -6.43 -16.63 -13.09
C GLN A 196 -6.63 -15.67 -14.26
N HIS A 197 -5.74 -14.69 -14.45
CA HIS A 197 -5.85 -13.62 -15.44
C HIS A 197 -4.59 -13.53 -16.32
N PRO A 198 -4.54 -14.29 -17.44
CA PRO A 198 -3.42 -14.29 -18.37
C PRO A 198 -3.14 -12.92 -19.04
N GLU A 199 -4.14 -12.04 -19.11
CA GLU A 199 -4.01 -10.70 -19.68
C GLU A 199 -3.34 -9.69 -18.74
N ILE A 200 -3.34 -9.96 -17.44
CA ILE A 200 -2.70 -9.12 -16.42
C ILE A 200 -1.20 -9.45 -16.39
N ASN A 201 -0.37 -8.42 -16.60
CA ASN A 201 1.07 -8.54 -16.66
C ASN A 201 1.80 -7.68 -15.62
N SER A 202 1.08 -6.85 -14.88
CA SER A 202 1.64 -6.07 -13.78
C SER A 202 0.60 -5.83 -12.69
N ILE A 203 1.09 -5.81 -11.46
CA ILE A 203 0.28 -5.62 -10.24
C ILE A 203 1.04 -4.66 -9.33
N ILE A 204 0.33 -3.64 -8.86
CA ILE A 204 0.79 -2.70 -7.84
C ILE A 204 -0.14 -2.82 -6.65
N LEU A 205 0.40 -3.25 -5.52
CA LEU A 205 -0.24 -3.16 -4.21
C LEU A 205 0.36 -1.95 -3.50
N THR A 206 -0.46 -1.08 -2.92
CA THR A 206 0.04 0.09 -2.22
C THR A 206 -0.84 0.52 -1.05
N GLN A 207 -0.31 1.41 -0.22
CA GLN A 207 -0.99 2.08 0.88
C GLN A 207 -1.01 3.58 0.62
N SER A 208 -1.55 4.00 -0.53
CA SER A 208 -1.54 5.42 -0.87
C SER A 208 -2.46 6.23 0.06
N PRO A 209 -2.06 7.41 0.57
CA PRO A 209 -2.71 8.04 1.72
C PRO A 209 -4.20 8.39 1.56
N TYR A 210 -4.63 8.92 0.41
CA TYR A 210 -6.05 9.26 0.22
C TYR A 210 -6.89 8.04 -0.08
N LEU A 211 -6.39 7.08 -0.85
CA LEU A 211 -7.05 5.78 -1.02
C LEU A 211 -7.22 5.04 0.31
N MET A 212 -6.20 5.08 1.17
CA MET A 212 -6.27 4.45 2.49
C MET A 212 -7.27 5.14 3.41
N ALA A 213 -7.61 6.41 3.20
CA ALA A 213 -8.71 7.06 3.93
C ALA A 213 -10.04 6.31 3.76
N PHE A 214 -10.33 5.81 2.54
CA PHE A 214 -11.51 4.98 2.28
C PHE A 214 -11.35 3.58 2.88
N ALA A 215 -10.16 3.00 2.78
CA ALA A 215 -9.88 1.66 3.30
C ALA A 215 -10.03 1.57 4.82
N VAL A 216 -9.70 2.64 5.56
CA VAL A 216 -9.77 2.66 7.03
C VAL A 216 -11.10 3.18 7.57
N THR A 217 -12.04 3.59 6.71
CA THR A 217 -13.36 4.10 7.15
C THR A 217 -14.53 3.29 6.60
N GLY A 218 -14.29 2.43 5.60
CA GLY A 218 -15.36 1.76 4.86
C GLY A 218 -16.25 2.70 4.05
N ALA A 219 -15.89 3.99 3.94
CA ALA A 219 -16.62 4.94 3.11
C ALA A 219 -16.60 4.50 1.64
N SER A 220 -17.68 4.78 0.90
CA SER A 220 -17.77 4.41 -0.51
C SER A 220 -16.82 5.25 -1.36
N PHE A 221 -15.86 4.61 -2.01
CA PHE A 221 -15.00 5.24 -3.01
C PHE A 221 -15.71 5.34 -4.37
N ASN A 222 -16.54 6.36 -4.53
CA ASN A 222 -17.36 6.54 -5.73
C ASN A 222 -16.61 7.36 -6.81
N VAL A 223 -15.97 6.68 -7.76
CA VAL A 223 -15.23 7.34 -8.86
C VAL A 223 -16.12 7.95 -9.94
N ARG A 224 -17.46 7.82 -9.85
CA ARG A 224 -18.41 8.43 -10.80
C ARG A 224 -18.51 9.95 -10.67
N THR A 225 -17.78 10.57 -9.74
CA THR A 225 -17.70 12.03 -9.65
C THR A 225 -16.78 12.64 -10.70
N ILE A 226 -15.94 11.83 -11.35
CA ILE A 226 -15.02 12.25 -12.42
C ILE A 226 -15.13 11.21 -13.56
N PRO A 227 -15.68 11.57 -14.73
CA PRO A 227 -15.90 10.62 -15.84
C PRO A 227 -14.65 9.83 -16.24
N GLU A 228 -13.50 10.51 -16.34
CA GLU A 228 -12.21 9.89 -16.67
C GLU A 228 -11.80 8.86 -15.62
N SER A 229 -12.02 9.15 -14.34
CA SER A 229 -11.72 8.19 -13.27
C SER A 229 -12.57 6.93 -13.39
N TRP A 230 -13.86 7.07 -13.72
CA TRP A 230 -14.73 5.93 -13.96
C TRP A 230 -14.32 5.13 -15.21
N ILE A 231 -13.88 5.78 -16.30
CA ILE A 231 -13.39 5.07 -17.50
C ILE A 231 -12.19 4.16 -17.16
N PHE A 232 -11.30 4.64 -16.29
CA PHE A 232 -10.06 3.93 -15.95
C PHE A 232 -10.26 2.86 -14.88
N LEU A 233 -11.08 3.13 -13.86
CA LEU A 233 -11.20 2.29 -12.66
C LEU A 233 -12.51 1.52 -12.57
N GLN A 234 -13.55 2.00 -13.26
CA GLN A 234 -14.94 1.55 -13.15
C GLN A 234 -15.40 1.49 -11.68
N ASP A 235 -16.03 0.40 -11.24
CA ASP A 235 -16.47 0.27 -9.86
C ASP A 235 -15.34 -0.40 -9.03
N VAL A 236 -14.87 0.30 -7.99
CA VAL A 236 -13.79 -0.20 -7.11
C VAL A 236 -14.42 -0.89 -5.90
N HIS A 237 -14.14 -2.19 -5.75
CA HIS A 237 -14.69 -2.99 -4.67
C HIS A 237 -13.83 -2.91 -3.40
N THR A 238 -14.48 -2.91 -2.24
CA THR A 238 -13.82 -2.98 -0.93
C THR A 238 -14.10 -4.33 -0.27
N LEU A 239 -13.03 -5.01 0.16
CA LEU A 239 -13.06 -6.29 0.86
C LEU A 239 -12.65 -6.14 2.32
N ASP A 240 -13.04 -7.10 3.15
CA ASP A 240 -12.70 -7.11 4.58
C ASP A 240 -11.22 -7.43 4.81
N PHE A 241 -10.71 -7.01 5.97
CA PHE A 241 -9.32 -7.27 6.36
C PHE A 241 -9.03 -8.78 6.44
N GLY A 242 -7.88 -9.20 5.90
CA GLY A 242 -7.39 -10.58 5.97
C GLY A 242 -7.74 -11.49 4.79
N VAL A 243 -8.57 -11.05 3.84
CA VAL A 243 -8.92 -11.83 2.63
C VAL A 243 -7.72 -12.22 1.75
N GLN A 244 -6.60 -11.53 1.87
CA GLN A 244 -5.40 -11.72 1.06
C GLN A 244 -4.60 -12.98 1.38
N PHE A 245 -4.73 -13.53 2.59
CA PHE A 245 -3.94 -14.69 3.05
C PHE A 245 -4.77 -15.89 3.51
N ASN A 246 -6.10 -15.77 3.58
CA ASN A 246 -7.00 -16.85 4.01
C ASN A 246 -7.24 -17.95 2.95
N GLY A 247 -6.39 -18.03 1.92
CA GLY A 247 -6.42 -19.07 0.88
C GLY A 247 -7.59 -18.97 -0.10
N ARG A 248 -8.27 -17.82 -0.16
CA ARG A 248 -9.44 -17.61 -1.02
C ARG A 248 -9.08 -16.91 -2.34
N THR A 249 -9.85 -17.20 -3.38
CA THR A 249 -9.74 -16.58 -4.71
C THR A 249 -10.49 -15.25 -4.81
N GLU A 250 -11.13 -14.78 -3.73
CA GLU A 250 -12.03 -13.62 -3.72
C GLU A 250 -11.46 -12.38 -4.42
N ILE A 251 -10.20 -12.02 -4.15
CA ILE A 251 -9.55 -10.87 -4.81
C ILE A 251 -9.39 -11.12 -6.31
N ALA A 252 -8.93 -12.32 -6.69
CA ALA A 252 -8.76 -12.69 -8.09
C ALA A 252 -10.12 -12.83 -8.80
N ASP A 253 -11.20 -13.23 -8.13
CA ASP A 253 -12.53 -13.33 -8.73
C ASP A 253 -13.15 -11.97 -9.05
N ILE A 254 -12.79 -10.93 -8.29
CA ILE A 254 -13.28 -9.55 -8.51
C ILE A 254 -12.46 -8.81 -9.57
N ILE A 255 -11.14 -9.00 -9.55
CA ILE A 255 -10.25 -8.39 -10.52
C ILE A 255 -10.62 -8.87 -11.93
N SER A 256 -10.66 -7.93 -12.85
CA SER A 256 -10.88 -8.21 -14.27
C SER A 256 -10.36 -7.04 -15.10
N LYS A 257 -10.35 -7.18 -16.43
CA LYS A 257 -10.07 -6.06 -17.33
C LYS A 257 -10.98 -4.84 -17.09
N SER A 258 -12.22 -5.06 -16.64
CA SER A 258 -13.16 -3.98 -16.30
C SER A 258 -13.02 -3.47 -14.87
N ASN A 259 -12.47 -4.26 -13.94
CA ASN A 259 -12.28 -3.88 -12.55
C ASN A 259 -10.79 -4.03 -12.19
N PRO A 260 -9.94 -3.07 -12.60
CA PRO A 260 -8.50 -3.18 -12.40
C PRO A 260 -8.08 -2.93 -10.94
N ALA A 261 -8.95 -2.39 -10.10
CA ALA A 261 -8.64 -1.97 -8.74
C ALA A 261 -9.55 -2.61 -7.68
N VAL A 262 -8.95 -3.04 -6.57
CA VAL A 262 -9.63 -3.58 -5.38
C VAL A 262 -9.00 -2.98 -4.13
N MET A 263 -9.81 -2.65 -3.14
CA MET A 263 -9.40 -2.13 -1.84
C MET A 263 -9.62 -3.18 -0.75
N ILE A 264 -8.69 -3.28 0.19
CA ILE A 264 -8.80 -4.14 1.37
C ILE A 264 -8.82 -3.25 2.60
N LYS A 265 -9.86 -3.38 3.44
CA LYS A 265 -10.01 -2.60 4.66
C LYS A 265 -8.75 -2.69 5.52
N ASN A 266 -8.30 -1.54 6.02
CA ASN A 266 -7.17 -1.43 6.95
C ASN A 266 -5.84 -2.09 6.48
N ASP A 267 -5.64 -2.34 5.18
CA ASP A 267 -4.40 -2.96 4.68
C ASP A 267 -3.83 -2.30 3.43
N CYS A 268 -4.55 -2.31 2.30
CA CYS A 268 -3.99 -1.85 1.03
C CYS A 268 -5.04 -1.61 -0.07
N VAL A 269 -4.55 -1.07 -1.19
CA VAL A 269 -5.22 -1.06 -2.50
C VAL A 269 -4.36 -1.83 -3.50
N ILE A 270 -5.01 -2.66 -4.30
CA ILE A 270 -4.40 -3.48 -5.35
C ILE A 270 -4.88 -2.96 -6.69
N ILE A 271 -3.95 -2.74 -7.61
CA ILE A 271 -4.20 -2.25 -8.98
C ILE A 271 -3.48 -3.17 -9.95
N THR A 272 -4.17 -3.53 -11.03
CA THR A 272 -3.70 -4.46 -12.06
C THR A 272 -3.74 -3.82 -13.44
N GLY A 273 -2.88 -4.30 -14.33
CA GLY A 273 -2.86 -3.85 -15.71
C GLY A 273 -2.03 -4.76 -16.62
N ASN A 274 -2.04 -4.45 -17.91
CA ASN A 274 -1.33 -5.23 -18.92
C ASN A 274 0.12 -4.74 -19.15
N GLN A 275 0.45 -3.55 -18.67
CA GLN A 275 1.75 -2.92 -18.77
C GLN A 275 2.00 -2.14 -17.48
N LEU A 276 3.25 -2.15 -17.03
CA LEU A 276 3.59 -1.58 -15.73
C LEU A 276 3.30 -0.08 -15.67
N LEU A 277 3.61 0.66 -16.74
CA LEU A 277 3.31 2.09 -16.81
C LEU A 277 1.80 2.37 -16.76
N GLN A 278 0.99 1.63 -17.53
CA GLN A 278 -0.48 1.76 -17.47
C GLN A 278 -1.03 1.44 -16.07
N THR A 279 -0.49 0.41 -15.41
CA THR A 279 -0.90 0.04 -14.05
C THR A 279 -0.58 1.16 -13.07
N PHE A 280 0.54 1.86 -13.28
CA PHE A 280 0.89 3.04 -12.52
C PHE A 280 -0.02 4.23 -12.82
N ASP A 281 -0.40 4.44 -14.08
CA ASP A 281 -1.38 5.48 -14.46
C ASP A 281 -2.73 5.24 -13.76
N TYR A 282 -3.16 3.97 -13.64
CA TYR A 282 -4.38 3.61 -12.89
C TYR A 282 -4.26 3.96 -11.40
N LEU A 283 -3.07 3.78 -10.81
CA LEU A 283 -2.81 4.22 -9.44
C LEU A 283 -2.87 5.74 -9.30
N GLU A 284 -2.26 6.48 -10.21
CA GLU A 284 -2.30 7.95 -10.19
C GLU A 284 -3.73 8.46 -10.29
N VAL A 285 -4.55 7.87 -11.18
CA VAL A 285 -5.97 8.21 -11.30
C VAL A 285 -6.72 7.88 -10.01
N ALA A 286 -6.53 6.68 -9.43
CA ALA A 286 -7.21 6.26 -8.22
C ALA A 286 -6.90 7.18 -7.03
N GLU A 287 -5.62 7.49 -6.81
CA GLU A 287 -5.24 8.40 -5.72
C GLU A 287 -5.72 9.82 -5.96
N PHE A 288 -5.66 10.32 -7.20
CA PHE A 288 -6.18 11.64 -7.55
C PHE A 288 -7.68 11.77 -7.28
N SER A 289 -8.46 10.75 -7.67
CA SER A 289 -9.90 10.70 -7.39
C SER A 289 -10.17 10.66 -5.89
N ALA A 290 -9.43 9.82 -5.15
CA ALA A 290 -9.58 9.70 -3.71
C ALA A 290 -9.28 11.03 -3.01
N LYS A 291 -8.18 11.69 -3.42
CA LYS A 291 -7.81 13.02 -2.94
C LYS A 291 -8.90 14.05 -3.19
N SER A 292 -9.46 14.07 -4.40
CA SER A 292 -10.53 15.00 -4.77
C SER A 292 -11.76 14.81 -3.87
N LEU A 293 -12.19 13.57 -3.67
CA LEU A 293 -13.33 13.23 -2.83
C LEU A 293 -13.11 13.60 -1.35
N VAL A 294 -11.95 13.25 -0.80
CA VAL A 294 -11.59 13.56 0.60
C VAL A 294 -11.55 15.06 0.83
N MET A 295 -10.90 15.82 -0.06
CA MET A 295 -10.81 17.26 0.08
C MET A 295 -12.18 17.94 -0.10
N CYS A 296 -13.01 17.45 -1.03
CA CYS A 296 -14.35 17.98 -1.25
C CYS A 296 -15.31 17.71 -0.10
N ALA A 297 -15.16 16.63 0.66
CA ALA A 297 -16.08 16.26 1.74
C ALA A 297 -16.28 17.37 2.79
N THR A 298 -15.27 18.21 3.01
CA THR A 298 -15.34 19.37 3.91
C THR A 298 -16.06 20.58 3.32
N LEU A 299 -16.22 20.63 1.99
CA LEU A 299 -16.87 21.71 1.25
C LEU A 299 -18.32 21.40 0.89
N GLY A 300 -18.66 20.12 0.70
CA GLY A 300 -19.99 19.65 0.36
C GLY A 300 -19.99 18.34 -0.44
N ALA A 301 -21.19 17.84 -0.75
CA ALA A 301 -21.33 16.60 -1.51
C ALA A 301 -21.06 16.82 -3.01
N MET A 302 -20.24 15.94 -3.58
CA MET A 302 -20.06 15.85 -5.04
C MET A 302 -21.28 15.21 -5.69
N VAL A 303 -21.61 15.65 -6.91
CA VAL A 303 -22.71 15.09 -7.70
C VAL A 303 -22.13 14.06 -8.67
N PRO A 304 -22.34 12.74 -8.45
CA PRO A 304 -21.87 11.72 -9.37
C PRO A 304 -22.68 11.71 -10.67
N ILE A 305 -22.06 11.26 -11.76
CA ILE A 305 -22.81 10.95 -12.99
C ILE A 305 -23.79 9.78 -12.72
N ASN A 306 -24.95 9.85 -13.36
CA ASN A 306 -26.00 8.85 -13.18
C ASN A 306 -25.76 7.60 -14.05
N ASN A 307 -26.59 6.57 -13.87
CA ASN A 307 -26.44 5.30 -14.60
C ASN A 307 -26.56 5.45 -16.13
N ASP A 308 -27.40 6.37 -16.62
CA ASP A 308 -27.56 6.59 -18.05
C ASP A 308 -26.28 7.20 -18.65
N GLN A 309 -25.69 8.17 -17.95
CA GLN A 309 -24.41 8.79 -18.34
C GLN A 309 -23.24 7.80 -18.27
N VAL A 310 -23.22 6.93 -17.25
CA VAL A 310 -22.25 5.82 -17.15
C VAL A 310 -22.37 4.88 -18.36
N GLU A 311 -23.59 4.56 -18.79
CA GLU A 311 -23.82 3.68 -19.94
C GLU A 311 -23.42 4.35 -21.27
N GLU A 312 -23.58 5.68 -21.40
CA GLU A 312 -23.04 6.44 -22.52
C GLU A 312 -21.50 6.37 -22.58
N LEU A 313 -20.82 6.52 -21.44
CA LEU A 313 -19.36 6.36 -21.37
C LEU A 313 -18.93 4.95 -21.74
N ARG A 314 -19.62 3.93 -21.21
CA ARG A 314 -19.34 2.53 -21.50
C ARG A 314 -19.39 2.26 -23.00
N LYS A 315 -20.46 2.68 -23.68
CA LYS A 315 -20.62 2.52 -25.14
C LYS A 315 -19.56 3.25 -25.96
N LYS A 316 -19.03 4.37 -25.44
CA LYS A 316 -18.09 5.21 -26.18
C LYS A 316 -16.63 4.78 -26.03
N PHE A 317 -16.24 4.28 -24.85
CA PHE A 317 -14.83 4.08 -24.48
C PHE A 317 -14.45 2.65 -24.08
N ILE A 318 -15.41 1.80 -23.72
CA ILE A 318 -15.16 0.45 -23.19
C ILE A 318 -15.72 -0.65 -24.11
N GLY A 319 -16.86 -0.39 -24.75
CA GLY A 319 -17.55 -1.29 -25.68
C GLY A 319 -17.01 -1.32 -27.10
#